data_AF-A0A3A8QW51-F1
#
_entry.id   AF-A0A3A8QW51-F1
#
_cell.length_a   1.000
_cell.length_b   1.000
_cell.length_c   1.000
_cell.angle_alpha   90.00
_cell.angle_beta   90.00
_cell.angle_gamma   90.00
#
_symmetry.space_group_name_H-M   'P 1'
#
loop_
_entity.id
_entity.type
_entity.pdbx_description
1 polymer ?
#
loop_
_entity_poly.entity_id
_entity_poly.type
_entity_poly.pdbx_seq_one_letter_code
_entity_poly.pdbx_strand_id
1 'polypeptide(L)'
;MPVFGLAAVWGGAASPEQAAAVVEGLGALLPSAQSMQLVVAFRDEAGALEVKVEVPGYPRAAVERLGEEVRKSGGTFVELWRLPKAERDALRSRTLAGGTPFAGHEREQAAQELRQHLEALSARGPLPAASTSTSTSAPQATPPAEAPPAPPVARTTSEGESYRATDADPSEPASPDEPPRRARRFAVKLEMEFRTELDFVREHALNISNGGLFVRTAHRPPQDSVVTVDVKLPNGQRLQGEALVVHVVDAPYTGGVGLAFLSDDATFSATLDGYLASLVGEKA
;
A
#
# COMPACT_ATOMS: atom_id res chain seq x y z
N MET A 1 -10.82 -15.24 10.39
CA MET A 1 -11.36 -13.91 10.73
C MET A 1 -10.28 -12.93 10.31
N PRO A 2 -10.61 -11.97 9.45
CA PRO A 2 -9.61 -11.12 8.85
C PRO A 2 -9.01 -10.12 9.81
N VAL A 3 -7.69 -10.02 9.72
CA VAL A 3 -6.88 -9.08 10.48
C VAL A 3 -6.44 -7.95 9.55
N PHE A 4 -6.78 -6.73 9.93
CA PHE A 4 -6.43 -5.51 9.21
C PHE A 4 -5.32 -4.78 9.96
N GLY A 5 -4.18 -4.57 9.28
CA GLY A 5 -3.05 -3.82 9.82
C GLY A 5 -3.12 -2.32 9.47
N LEU A 6 -3.25 -1.48 10.48
CA LEU A 6 -3.28 -0.02 10.39
C LEU A 6 -2.00 0.54 11.00
N ALA A 7 -1.49 1.64 10.46
CA ALA A 7 -0.35 2.33 11.05
C ALA A 7 -0.58 3.85 11.15
N ALA A 8 -0.10 4.42 12.25
CA ALA A 8 -0.06 5.85 12.49
C ALA A 8 1.36 6.26 12.91
N VAL A 9 1.85 7.38 12.40
CA VAL A 9 3.20 7.90 12.69
C VAL A 9 3.11 9.38 13.02
N TRP A 10 3.66 9.78 14.15
CA TRP A 10 3.68 11.16 14.65
C TRP A 10 5.13 11.65 14.80
N GLY A 11 5.45 12.78 14.20
CA GLY A 11 6.74 13.46 14.36
C GLY A 11 6.73 14.49 15.48
N GLY A 12 7.86 15.19 15.70
CA GLY A 12 7.99 16.18 16.78
C GLY A 12 7.05 17.41 16.73
N ALA A 13 6.39 17.64 15.60
CA ALA A 13 5.37 18.70 15.43
C ALA A 13 3.93 18.24 15.74
N ALA A 14 3.73 16.95 16.01
CA ALA A 14 2.43 16.42 16.40
C ALA A 14 2.02 16.89 17.80
N SER A 15 0.71 16.93 18.07
CA SER A 15 0.20 17.21 19.42
C SER A 15 0.27 15.93 20.27
N PRO A 16 1.10 15.86 21.32
CA PRO A 16 1.23 14.65 22.14
C PRO A 16 -0.09 14.24 22.79
N GLU A 17 -0.87 15.21 23.27
CA GLU A 17 -2.16 14.96 23.92
C GLU A 17 -3.20 14.42 22.94
N GLN A 18 -3.27 14.99 21.73
CA GLN A 18 -4.21 14.51 20.72
C GLN A 18 -3.79 13.14 20.18
N ALA A 19 -2.50 12.89 20.00
CA ALA A 19 -1.99 11.58 19.58
C ALA A 19 -2.36 10.49 20.61
N ALA A 20 -2.16 10.76 21.89
CA ALA A 20 -2.56 9.85 22.97
C ALA A 20 -4.08 9.61 23.00
N ALA A 21 -4.89 10.67 22.85
CA ALA A 21 -6.35 10.56 22.80
C ALA A 21 -6.84 9.67 21.66
N VAL A 22 -6.15 9.66 20.51
CA VAL A 22 -6.46 8.72 19.42
C VAL A 22 -6.28 7.27 19.87
N VAL A 23 -5.17 6.95 20.55
CA VAL A 23 -4.85 5.60 21.01
C VAL A 23 -5.86 5.13 22.08
N GLU A 24 -6.18 5.98 23.05
CA GLU A 24 -7.21 5.70 24.06
C GLU A 24 -8.58 5.47 23.40
N GLY A 25 -8.93 6.32 22.43
CA GLY A 25 -10.20 6.31 21.70
C GLY A 25 -10.38 5.14 20.73
N LEU A 26 -9.36 4.32 20.46
CA LEU A 26 -9.41 3.26 19.44
C LEU A 26 -10.61 2.31 19.59
N GLY A 27 -11.01 1.95 20.80
CA GLY A 27 -12.16 1.07 21.04
C GLY A 27 -13.50 1.71 20.69
N ALA A 28 -13.62 3.04 20.83
CA ALA A 28 -14.81 3.77 20.39
C ALA A 28 -14.79 4.01 18.87
N LEU A 29 -13.60 4.22 18.30
CA LEU A 29 -13.40 4.40 16.87
C LEU A 29 -13.60 3.10 16.08
N LEU A 30 -13.26 1.95 16.65
CA LEU A 30 -13.34 0.62 16.02
C LEU A 30 -14.28 -0.31 16.82
N PRO A 31 -15.58 0.00 16.94
CA PRO A 31 -16.50 -0.72 17.81
C PRO A 31 -16.80 -2.14 17.31
N SER A 32 -16.55 -2.44 16.03
CA SER A 32 -16.74 -3.76 15.44
C SER A 32 -15.55 -4.70 15.66
N ALA A 33 -14.45 -4.22 16.26
CA ALA A 33 -13.27 -5.02 16.51
C ALA A 33 -13.56 -6.10 17.55
N GLN A 34 -13.38 -7.37 17.17
CA GLN A 34 -13.48 -8.49 18.10
C GLN A 34 -12.22 -8.57 18.97
N SER A 35 -11.07 -8.34 18.37
CA SER A 35 -9.78 -8.27 19.05
C SER A 35 -8.91 -7.18 18.44
N MET A 36 -7.98 -6.66 19.24
CA MET A 36 -7.06 -5.61 18.84
C MET A 36 -5.70 -5.85 19.50
N GLN A 37 -4.65 -5.73 18.69
CA GLN A 37 -3.26 -5.72 19.15
C GLN A 37 -2.61 -4.43 18.69
N LEU A 38 -1.79 -3.85 19.56
CA LEU A 38 -1.08 -2.61 19.33
C LEU A 38 0.41 -2.90 19.36
N VAL A 39 1.17 -2.19 18.54
CA VAL A 39 2.63 -2.14 18.65
C VAL A 39 3.01 -0.68 18.64
N VAL A 40 3.60 -0.20 19.73
CA VAL A 40 4.10 1.17 19.83
C VAL A 40 5.62 1.14 19.65
N ALA A 41 6.14 1.93 18.73
CA ALA A 41 7.56 2.02 18.45
C ALA A 41 8.06 3.45 18.53
N PHE A 42 9.25 3.61 19.10
CA PHE A 42 9.88 4.90 19.31
C PHE A 42 11.14 5.04 18.45
N ARG A 43 11.24 6.18 17.77
CA ARG A 43 12.38 6.62 16.98
C ARG A 43 12.80 8.00 17.45
N ASP A 44 14.05 8.37 17.14
CA ASP A 44 14.62 9.66 17.55
C ASP A 44 13.87 10.88 17.01
N GLU A 45 13.09 10.70 15.93
CA GLU A 45 12.33 11.77 15.29
C GLU A 45 10.81 11.53 15.27
N ALA A 46 10.35 10.35 15.69
CA ALA A 46 8.94 9.97 15.59
C ALA A 46 8.50 8.93 16.63
N GLY A 47 7.22 8.98 16.99
CA GLY A 47 6.51 7.86 17.61
C GLY A 47 5.59 7.20 16.58
N ALA A 48 5.45 5.88 16.64
CA ALA A 48 4.63 5.13 15.71
C ALA A 48 3.76 4.10 16.43
N LEU A 49 2.60 3.84 15.85
CA LEU A 49 1.64 2.86 16.30
C LEU A 49 1.25 1.97 15.11
N GLU A 50 1.36 0.66 15.27
CA GLU A 50 0.65 -0.31 14.44
C GLU A 50 -0.54 -0.85 15.24
N VAL A 51 -1.71 -0.90 14.60
CA VAL A 51 -2.93 -1.49 15.16
C VAL A 51 -3.31 -2.66 14.26
N LYS A 52 -3.32 -3.87 14.81
CA LYS A 52 -3.88 -5.05 14.16
C LYS A 52 -5.26 -5.29 14.71
N VAL A 53 -6.26 -5.26 13.83
CA VAL A 53 -7.68 -5.33 14.20
C VAL A 53 -8.31 -6.54 13.56
N GLU A 54 -8.90 -7.42 14.38
CA GLU A 54 -9.69 -8.55 13.91
C GLU A 54 -11.17 -8.15 13.82
N VAL A 55 -11.73 -8.21 12.61
CA VAL A 55 -13.11 -7.77 12.31
C VAL A 55 -13.73 -8.69 11.27
N PRO A 56 -15.07 -8.85 11.23
CA PRO A 56 -15.73 -9.71 10.24
C PRO A 56 -15.66 -9.17 8.80
N GLY A 57 -15.42 -7.86 8.63
CA GLY A 57 -15.30 -7.19 7.34
C GLY A 57 -14.65 -5.83 7.50
N TYR A 58 -14.26 -5.19 6.39
CA TYR A 58 -13.52 -3.94 6.44
C TYR A 58 -14.41 -2.77 6.91
N PRO A 59 -14.15 -2.15 8.08
CA PRO A 59 -15.03 -1.15 8.65
C PRO A 59 -14.65 0.23 8.11
N ARG A 60 -14.90 0.46 6.82
CA ARG A 60 -14.42 1.65 6.08
C ARG A 60 -14.69 2.98 6.79
N ALA A 61 -15.92 3.23 7.21
CA ALA A 61 -16.28 4.49 7.88
C ALA A 61 -15.54 4.69 9.21
N ALA A 62 -15.24 3.61 9.94
CA ALA A 62 -14.48 3.66 11.17
C ALA A 62 -12.99 3.96 10.92
N VAL A 63 -12.43 3.33 9.89
CA VAL A 63 -11.02 3.53 9.48
C VAL A 63 -10.80 4.93 8.90
N GLU A 64 -11.75 5.45 8.12
CA GLU A 64 -11.71 6.83 7.61
C GLU A 64 -11.70 7.86 8.75
N ARG A 65 -12.59 7.69 9.75
CA ARG A 65 -12.62 8.53 10.96
C ARG A 65 -11.32 8.43 11.76
N LEU A 66 -10.79 7.23 11.97
CA LEU A 66 -9.50 7.05 12.64
C LEU A 66 -8.39 7.79 11.89
N GLY A 67 -8.35 7.69 10.57
CA GLY A 67 -7.39 8.42 9.75
C GLY A 67 -7.53 9.94 9.85
N GLU A 68 -8.76 10.46 10.01
CA GLU A 68 -9.00 11.88 10.27
C GLU A 68 -8.47 12.33 11.63
N GLU A 69 -8.71 11.56 12.70
CA GLU A 69 -8.22 11.89 14.03
C GLU A 69 -6.68 11.81 14.13
N VAL A 70 -6.05 10.83 13.45
CA VAL A 70 -4.60 10.77 13.30
C VAL A 70 -4.07 12.00 12.57
N ARG A 71 -4.73 12.45 11.50
CA ARG A 71 -4.33 13.67 10.77
C ARG A 71 -4.51 14.93 11.62
N LYS A 72 -5.61 15.05 12.37
CA LYS A 72 -5.87 16.17 13.28
C LYS A 72 -4.81 16.30 14.38
N SER A 73 -4.31 15.16 14.87
CA SER A 73 -3.20 15.12 15.84
C SER A 73 -1.81 15.40 15.25
N GLY A 74 -1.72 15.67 13.93
CA GLY A 74 -0.46 15.93 13.23
C GLY A 74 0.30 14.67 12.81
N GLY A 75 -0.37 13.51 12.85
CA GLY A 75 0.17 12.22 12.40
C GLY A 75 -0.13 11.91 10.94
N THR A 76 0.59 10.91 10.42
CA THR A 76 0.32 10.28 9.11
C THR A 76 -0.32 8.92 9.33
N PHE A 77 -1.41 8.65 8.62
CA PHE A 77 -2.15 7.39 8.70
C PHE A 77 -1.96 6.54 7.45
N VAL A 78 -1.81 5.23 7.62
CA VAL A 78 -1.55 4.26 6.55
C VAL A 78 -2.33 2.97 6.78
N GLU A 79 -3.10 2.54 5.77
CA GLU A 79 -3.66 1.19 5.70
C GLU A 79 -2.61 0.23 5.12
N LEU A 80 -2.03 -0.64 5.94
CA LEU A 80 -0.83 -1.40 5.56
C LEU A 80 -1.07 -2.38 4.40
N TRP A 81 -2.29 -2.90 4.27
CA TRP A 81 -2.67 -3.80 3.15
C TRP A 81 -2.85 -3.07 1.82
N ARG A 82 -2.95 -1.73 1.82
CA ARG A 82 -2.97 -0.93 0.57
C ARG A 82 -1.58 -0.64 0.04
N LEU A 83 -0.54 -0.83 0.86
CA LEU A 83 0.84 -0.63 0.44
C LEU A 83 1.35 -1.85 -0.33
N PRO A 84 2.19 -1.65 -1.37
CA PRO A 84 3.02 -2.73 -1.89
C PRO A 84 3.84 -3.36 -0.76
N LYS A 85 3.99 -4.69 -0.78
CA LYS A 85 4.71 -5.43 0.27
C LYS A 85 6.09 -4.84 0.60
N ALA A 86 6.89 -4.50 -0.41
CA ALA A 86 8.21 -3.90 -0.20
C ALA A 86 8.13 -2.57 0.57
N GLU A 87 7.14 -1.71 0.26
CA GLU A 87 6.93 -0.45 0.98
C GLU A 87 6.42 -0.69 2.40
N ARG A 88 5.49 -1.64 2.58
CA ARG A 88 4.96 -2.04 3.89
C ARG A 88 6.06 -2.57 4.80
N ASP A 89 6.89 -3.47 4.28
CA ASP A 89 7.96 -4.11 5.05
C ASP A 89 9.07 -3.09 5.36
N ALA A 90 9.35 -2.16 4.43
CA ALA A 90 10.26 -1.03 4.67
C ALA A 90 9.69 -0.01 5.69
N LEU A 91 8.38 0.19 5.73
CA LEU A 91 7.73 1.01 6.76
C LEU A 91 7.84 0.33 8.13
N ARG A 92 7.53 -0.98 8.19
CA ARG A 92 7.65 -1.77 9.42
C ARG A 92 9.09 -1.77 9.95
N SER A 93 10.08 -2.04 9.09
CA SER A 93 11.49 -2.07 9.52
C SER A 93 11.97 -0.70 10.01
N ARG A 94 11.66 0.36 9.26
CA ARG A 94 12.12 1.72 9.58
C ARG A 94 11.43 2.30 10.80
N THR A 95 10.13 2.09 10.93
CA THR A 95 9.30 2.88 11.85
C THR A 95 8.73 2.05 12.99
N LEU A 96 8.47 0.76 12.79
CA LEU A 96 7.80 -0.11 13.77
C LEU A 96 8.73 -1.17 14.39
N ALA A 97 9.96 -1.36 13.88
CA ALA A 97 10.85 -2.40 14.37
C ALA A 97 11.30 -2.15 15.82
N GLY A 98 11.24 -3.20 16.64
CA GLY A 98 11.56 -3.14 18.07
C GLY A 98 10.47 -2.47 18.90
N GLY A 99 9.27 -2.29 18.36
CA GLY A 99 8.14 -1.76 19.12
C GLY A 99 7.67 -2.69 20.25
N THR A 100 7.12 -2.07 21.28
CA THR A 100 6.52 -2.75 22.43
C THR A 100 5.09 -3.18 22.07
N PRO A 101 4.76 -4.48 22.19
CA PRO A 101 3.40 -4.95 21.96
C PRO A 101 2.50 -4.66 23.16
N PHE A 102 1.25 -4.29 22.89
CA PHE A 102 0.19 -4.12 23.88
C PHE A 102 -1.08 -4.82 23.41
N ALA A 103 -1.83 -5.39 24.35
CA ALA A 103 -3.18 -5.85 24.11
C ALA A 103 -4.17 -4.67 24.02
N GLY A 104 -5.31 -4.88 23.38
CA GLY A 104 -6.33 -3.82 23.23
C GLY A 104 -6.90 -3.26 24.54
N HIS A 105 -6.73 -3.92 25.69
CA HIS A 105 -7.13 -3.37 26.99
C HIS A 105 -6.04 -2.48 27.62
N GLU A 106 -4.80 -2.57 27.15
CA GLU A 106 -3.64 -1.78 27.62
C GLU A 106 -3.48 -0.47 26.82
N ARG A 107 -4.55 -0.03 26.14
CA ARG A 107 -4.57 1.19 25.31
C ARG A 107 -4.15 2.44 26.07
N GLU A 108 -4.60 2.59 27.32
CA GLU A 108 -4.25 3.73 28.16
C GLU A 108 -2.74 3.77 28.44
N GLN A 109 -2.13 2.62 28.71
CA GLN A 109 -0.68 2.53 28.91
C GLN A 109 0.08 2.83 27.61
N ALA A 110 -0.35 2.25 26.49
CA ALA A 110 0.24 2.51 25.17
C ALA A 110 0.15 4.01 24.80
N ALA A 111 -0.98 4.66 25.10
CA ALA A 111 -1.18 6.09 24.89
C ALA A 111 -0.26 6.94 25.77
N GLN A 112 -0.08 6.55 27.04
CA GLN A 112 0.80 7.25 27.97
C GLN A 112 2.27 7.16 27.52
N GLU A 113 2.74 5.99 27.10
CA GLU A 113 4.11 5.84 26.58
C GLU A 113 4.33 6.67 25.31
N LEU A 114 3.36 6.63 24.38
CA LEU A 114 3.41 7.45 23.17
C LEU A 114 3.45 8.95 23.49
N ARG A 115 2.62 9.40 24.43
CA ARG A 115 2.59 10.79 24.89
C ARG A 115 3.95 11.23 25.43
N GLN A 116 4.51 10.47 26.37
CA GLN A 116 5.79 10.80 27.00
C GLN A 116 6.91 10.91 25.97
N HIS A 117 6.93 10.02 24.97
CA HIS A 117 7.90 10.08 23.89
C HIS A 117 7.73 11.33 23.03
N LEU A 118 6.50 11.64 22.60
CA LEU A 118 6.24 12.82 21.78
C LEU A 118 6.52 14.12 22.52
N GLU A 119 6.20 14.21 23.82
CA GLU A 119 6.59 15.35 24.67
C GLU A 119 8.11 15.52 24.74
N ALA A 120 8.86 14.42 24.89
CA ALA A 120 10.32 14.45 24.88
C ALA A 120 10.87 14.89 23.51
N LEU A 121 10.24 14.50 22.40
CA LEU A 121 10.62 14.96 21.06
C LEU A 121 10.36 16.46 20.87
N SER A 122 9.18 16.94 21.26
CA SER A 122 8.85 18.37 21.15
C SER A 122 9.75 19.23 22.04
N ALA A 123 10.15 18.74 23.22
CA ALA A 123 11.06 19.43 24.14
C ALA A 123 12.49 19.54 23.59
N ARG A 124 12.95 18.62 22.74
CA ARG A 124 14.28 18.70 22.09
C ARG A 124 14.37 19.83 21.07
N GLY A 125 13.24 20.37 20.62
CA GLY A 125 13.18 21.39 19.57
C GLY A 125 13.62 20.85 18.20
N PRO A 126 13.50 21.65 17.12
CA PRO A 126 14.07 21.29 15.83
C PRO A 126 15.59 21.15 15.99
N LEU A 127 16.17 20.03 15.53
CA LEU A 127 17.61 19.93 15.32
C LEU A 127 18.07 21.19 14.57
N PRO A 128 19.16 21.88 15.00
CA PRO A 128 19.62 23.06 14.31
C PRO A 128 19.90 22.67 12.85
N ALA A 129 19.12 23.24 11.93
CA ALA A 129 19.44 23.20 10.52
C ALA A 129 20.88 23.68 10.39
N ALA A 130 21.75 22.84 9.83
CA ALA A 130 23.12 23.22 9.54
C ALA A 130 23.09 24.54 8.77
N SER A 131 23.47 25.63 9.43
CA SER A 131 23.60 26.95 8.83
C SER A 131 24.68 26.87 7.76
N THR A 132 24.28 26.68 6.51
CA THR A 132 25.12 26.98 5.35
C THR A 132 25.17 28.49 5.17
N SER A 133 25.87 29.16 6.08
CA SER A 133 26.33 30.53 5.89
C SER A 133 27.74 30.51 5.33
N THR A 134 27.85 30.56 4.00
CA THR A 134 28.98 31.19 3.32
C THR A 134 28.46 32.03 2.18
N SER A 135 28.11 33.26 2.54
CA SER A 135 28.19 34.43 1.69
C SER A 135 29.60 34.54 1.08
N THR A 136 29.71 34.50 -0.25
CA THR A 136 30.85 35.07 -0.97
C THR A 136 30.33 35.87 -2.15
N SER A 137 30.27 37.18 -1.89
CA SER A 137 30.40 38.32 -2.80
C SER A 137 30.51 38.06 -4.31
N ALA A 138 29.55 38.62 -5.03
CA ALA A 138 29.62 38.94 -6.46
C ALA A 138 30.65 40.04 -6.76
N PRO A 139 31.17 40.08 -8.00
CA PRO A 139 31.28 41.33 -8.73
C PRO A 139 30.51 41.29 -10.06
N GLN A 140 29.83 42.40 -10.31
CA GLN A 140 29.18 42.83 -11.57
C GLN A 140 30.14 42.80 -12.77
N ALA A 141 29.64 42.36 -13.93
CA ALA A 141 30.00 42.89 -15.24
C ALA A 141 28.84 42.68 -16.25
N THR A 142 28.52 43.75 -16.96
CA THR A 142 27.46 43.95 -17.98
C THR A 142 27.76 43.29 -19.34
N PRO A 143 26.77 43.16 -20.26
CA PRO A 143 26.78 42.33 -21.48
C PRO A 143 27.34 43.05 -22.73
N PRO A 144 27.55 42.36 -23.87
CA PRO A 144 26.64 42.60 -25.03
C PRO A 144 26.45 41.45 -26.08
N ALA A 145 25.44 41.66 -26.93
CA ALA A 145 25.21 41.23 -28.34
C ALA A 145 24.92 39.74 -28.64
N GLU A 146 23.70 39.32 -29.07
CA GLU A 146 22.96 39.54 -30.34
C GLU A 146 23.29 38.50 -31.46
N ALA A 147 22.41 37.48 -31.58
CA ALA A 147 21.83 36.68 -32.71
C ALA A 147 22.63 36.42 -34.03
N PRO A 148 22.22 35.54 -35.00
CA PRO A 148 20.96 34.77 -35.21
C PRO A 148 21.17 33.28 -35.74
N PRO A 149 20.13 32.54 -36.20
CA PRO A 149 20.04 31.06 -36.25
C PRO A 149 20.22 30.42 -37.64
N ALA A 150 20.24 29.08 -37.72
CA ALA A 150 20.13 28.31 -38.97
C ALA A 150 19.58 26.86 -38.72
N PRO A 151 19.13 26.09 -39.74
CA PRO A 151 17.72 25.73 -39.97
C PRO A 151 17.46 24.19 -39.95
N PRO A 152 16.20 23.74 -40.21
CA PRO A 152 15.79 22.34 -40.10
C PRO A 152 16.03 21.54 -41.39
N VAL A 153 16.16 20.22 -41.29
CA VAL A 153 16.08 19.32 -42.45
C VAL A 153 15.01 18.27 -42.21
N ALA A 154 14.10 18.19 -43.16
CA ALA A 154 12.95 17.30 -43.20
C ALA A 154 13.14 16.24 -44.30
N ARG A 155 12.58 15.04 -44.05
CA ARG A 155 12.11 14.00 -45.00
C ARG A 155 13.21 13.34 -45.86
N THR A 156 13.19 12.03 -46.12
CA THR A 156 12.18 11.36 -46.95
C THR A 156 12.35 9.83 -46.89
N THR A 157 11.23 9.16 -47.16
CA THR A 157 10.87 7.75 -47.29
C THR A 157 11.79 6.83 -48.11
N SER A 158 11.78 5.53 -47.79
CA SER A 158 11.82 4.44 -48.79
C SER A 158 11.26 3.15 -48.18
N GLU A 159 10.21 2.65 -48.81
CA GLU A 159 9.50 1.40 -48.58
C GLU A 159 10.34 0.16 -48.96
N GLY A 160 9.92 -1.00 -48.46
CA GLY A 160 10.44 -2.32 -48.79
C GLY A 160 9.77 -3.41 -47.94
N GLU A 161 8.54 -3.77 -48.33
CA GLU A 161 7.67 -4.81 -47.75
C GLU A 161 8.34 -6.19 -47.63
N SER A 162 7.91 -7.00 -46.64
CA SER A 162 7.44 -8.38 -46.84
C SER A 162 7.15 -9.13 -45.50
N TYR A 163 5.85 -9.29 -45.18
CA TYR A 163 5.13 -10.44 -44.55
C TYR A 163 5.68 -11.03 -43.21
N ARG A 164 4.93 -11.34 -42.12
CA ARG A 164 3.51 -11.57 -41.83
C ARG A 164 3.36 -11.97 -40.34
N ALA A 165 2.47 -11.35 -39.56
CA ALA A 165 1.66 -11.95 -38.49
C ALA A 165 0.78 -10.85 -37.86
N THR A 166 -0.53 -11.01 -37.93
CA THR A 166 -1.53 -10.06 -37.41
C THR A 166 -1.54 -10.08 -35.89
N ASP A 167 -0.91 -9.08 -35.27
CA ASP A 167 -1.14 -8.67 -33.90
C ASP A 167 -2.54 -8.05 -33.77
N ALA A 168 -3.26 -8.47 -32.73
CA ALA A 168 -4.53 -7.90 -32.34
C ALA A 168 -4.33 -6.48 -31.77
N ASP A 169 -5.23 -5.59 -32.17
CA ASP A 169 -5.36 -4.14 -31.92
C ASP A 169 -5.37 -3.75 -30.41
N PRO A 170 -5.22 -2.45 -30.06
CA PRO A 170 -4.36 -2.00 -28.97
C PRO A 170 -5.22 -1.48 -27.81
N SER A 171 -4.55 -1.32 -26.66
CA SER A 171 -4.87 -0.37 -25.59
C SER A 171 -6.21 0.39 -25.67
N GLU A 172 -7.25 -0.14 -25.02
CA GLU A 172 -8.35 0.68 -24.54
C GLU A 172 -7.77 1.79 -23.63
N PRO A 173 -8.17 3.07 -23.82
CA PRO A 173 -7.67 4.16 -22.99
C PRO A 173 -8.14 3.94 -21.55
N ALA A 174 -7.19 3.85 -20.63
CA ALA A 174 -7.46 3.83 -19.21
C ALA A 174 -8.31 5.06 -18.84
N SER A 175 -9.43 4.83 -18.14
CA SER A 175 -10.27 5.88 -17.59
C SER A 175 -9.41 6.86 -16.78
N PRO A 176 -9.54 8.19 -16.99
CA PRO A 176 -8.64 9.19 -16.40
C PRO A 176 -8.74 9.35 -14.87
N ASP A 177 -9.61 8.61 -14.19
CA ASP A 177 -9.81 8.68 -12.73
C ASP A 177 -9.16 7.53 -11.93
N GLU A 178 -8.44 6.60 -12.57
CA GLU A 178 -7.74 5.54 -11.83
C GLU A 178 -6.35 5.98 -11.35
N PRO A 179 -6.05 5.90 -10.04
CA PRO A 179 -4.72 6.23 -9.54
C PRO A 179 -3.65 5.31 -10.17
N PRO A 180 -2.47 5.85 -10.52
CA PRO A 180 -1.43 5.09 -11.18
C PRO A 180 -0.97 3.90 -10.32
N ARG A 181 -0.79 2.77 -10.99
CA ARG A 181 -0.48 1.48 -10.37
C ARG A 181 0.92 1.50 -9.74
N ARG A 182 1.04 1.13 -8.46
CA ARG A 182 2.27 1.26 -7.66
C ARG A 182 3.25 0.06 -7.71
N ALA A 183 2.80 -1.13 -8.15
CA ALA A 183 3.62 -2.35 -8.14
C ALA A 183 3.61 -3.11 -9.48
N ARG A 184 4.73 -3.79 -9.81
CA ARG A 184 4.90 -4.59 -11.05
C ARG A 184 4.00 -5.83 -11.01
N ARG A 185 3.34 -6.14 -12.13
CA ARG A 185 2.46 -7.30 -12.29
C ARG A 185 2.98 -8.24 -13.39
N PHE A 186 2.78 -9.54 -13.18
CA PHE A 186 3.11 -10.57 -14.16
C PHE A 186 1.82 -11.12 -14.76
N ALA A 187 1.75 -11.20 -16.09
CA ALA A 187 0.63 -11.82 -16.78
C ALA A 187 0.77 -13.34 -16.65
N VAL A 188 -0.19 -13.97 -15.98
CA VAL A 188 -0.20 -15.42 -15.69
C VAL A 188 -1.63 -15.94 -15.78
N LYS A 189 -1.81 -17.23 -16.09
CA LYS A 189 -3.11 -17.90 -16.05
C LYS A 189 -3.14 -18.79 -14.81
N LEU A 190 -3.90 -18.39 -13.78
CA LEU A 190 -4.02 -19.15 -12.53
C LEU A 190 -5.43 -19.74 -12.39
N GLU A 191 -5.49 -20.95 -11.82
CA GLU A 191 -6.73 -21.56 -11.33
C GLU A 191 -6.93 -21.15 -9.88
N MET A 192 -8.07 -20.55 -9.57
CA MET A 192 -8.40 -20.10 -8.23
C MET A 192 -9.79 -20.58 -7.84
N GLU A 193 -9.91 -21.09 -6.62
CA GLU A 193 -11.19 -21.44 -6.00
C GLU A 193 -11.49 -20.40 -4.90
N PHE A 194 -12.66 -19.78 -4.99
CA PHE A 194 -13.16 -18.91 -3.93
C PHE A 194 -14.00 -19.72 -2.95
N ARG A 195 -13.84 -19.47 -1.65
CA ARG A 195 -14.84 -19.86 -0.65
C ARG A 195 -15.55 -18.61 -0.16
N THR A 196 -16.73 -18.37 -0.72
CA THR A 196 -17.81 -17.58 -0.11
C THR A 196 -19.01 -18.51 0.05
N GLU A 197 -19.83 -18.34 1.09
CA GLU A 197 -20.90 -19.30 1.42
C GLU A 197 -22.00 -19.46 0.33
N LEU A 198 -21.95 -18.71 -0.77
CA LEU A 198 -22.67 -19.02 -1.99
C LEU A 198 -21.77 -18.77 -3.22
N ASP A 199 -21.76 -19.79 -4.08
CA ASP A 199 -21.34 -19.85 -5.49
C ASP A 199 -19.85 -19.87 -5.88
N PHE A 200 -19.43 -21.07 -6.30
CA PHE A 200 -18.16 -21.43 -6.95
C PHE A 200 -18.07 -20.86 -8.38
N VAL A 201 -17.00 -20.11 -8.69
CA VAL A 201 -16.55 -19.84 -10.07
C VAL A 201 -15.04 -20.09 -10.16
N ARG A 202 -14.64 -20.93 -11.13
CA ARG A 202 -13.28 -21.48 -11.30
C ARG A 202 -12.41 -20.72 -12.32
N GLU A 203 -12.78 -19.51 -12.70
CA GLU A 203 -12.17 -18.87 -13.88
C GLU A 203 -11.17 -17.76 -13.50
N HIS A 204 -9.91 -18.03 -13.84
CA HIS A 204 -8.86 -17.13 -14.33
C HIS A 204 -8.49 -15.87 -13.53
N ALA A 205 -7.41 -15.96 -12.73
CA ALA A 205 -6.61 -14.78 -12.41
C ALA A 205 -5.76 -14.38 -13.63
N LEU A 206 -5.74 -13.08 -13.96
CA LEU A 206 -4.97 -12.53 -15.09
C LEU A 206 -3.57 -12.06 -14.71
N ASN A 207 -3.44 -11.59 -13.47
CA ASN A 207 -2.22 -11.00 -12.98
C ASN A 207 -2.09 -11.16 -11.46
N ILE A 208 -0.86 -11.39 -11.02
CA ILE A 208 -0.49 -11.55 -9.62
C ILE A 208 0.69 -10.64 -9.28
N SER A 209 0.71 -10.16 -8.04
CA SER A 209 1.76 -9.34 -7.43
C SER A 209 1.92 -9.69 -5.96
N ASN A 210 2.96 -9.17 -5.31
CA ASN A 210 3.16 -9.33 -3.86
C ASN A 210 1.99 -8.82 -3.00
N GLY A 211 1.22 -7.84 -3.49
CA GLY A 211 0.15 -7.20 -2.71
C GLY A 211 -1.27 -7.70 -3.05
N GLY A 212 -1.43 -8.47 -4.13
CA GLY A 212 -2.76 -8.82 -4.60
C GLY A 212 -2.81 -9.37 -6.02
N LEU A 213 -4.02 -9.70 -6.47
CA LEU A 213 -4.30 -10.29 -7.77
C LEU A 213 -5.60 -9.75 -8.37
N PHE A 214 -5.74 -9.81 -9.69
CA PHE A 214 -7.02 -9.52 -10.38
C PHE A 214 -7.61 -10.77 -11.00
N VAL A 215 -8.91 -10.98 -10.78
CA VAL A 215 -9.64 -12.17 -11.20
C VAL A 215 -10.72 -11.79 -12.18
N ARG A 216 -10.72 -12.40 -13.37
CA ARG A 216 -11.88 -12.35 -14.25
C ARG A 216 -12.87 -13.39 -13.82
N THR A 217 -13.99 -12.97 -13.27
CA THR A 217 -15.05 -13.89 -12.86
C THR A 217 -16.37 -13.35 -13.41
N ALA A 218 -17.50 -14.04 -13.26
CA ALA A 218 -18.84 -13.43 -13.39
C ALA A 218 -19.38 -13.01 -12.01
N HIS A 219 -18.94 -13.69 -10.95
CA HIS A 219 -19.29 -13.37 -9.58
C HIS A 219 -18.52 -12.12 -9.11
N ARG A 220 -19.24 -11.14 -8.56
CA ARG A 220 -18.70 -9.86 -8.09
C ARG A 220 -19.06 -9.69 -6.62
N PRO A 221 -18.26 -10.25 -5.69
CA PRO A 221 -18.46 -9.93 -4.28
C PRO A 221 -18.38 -8.41 -4.10
N PRO A 222 -19.15 -7.83 -3.16
CA PRO A 222 -19.17 -6.39 -2.95
C PRO A 222 -17.77 -5.83 -2.68
N GLN A 223 -17.53 -4.59 -3.10
CA GLN A 223 -16.34 -3.87 -2.67
C GLN A 223 -16.27 -3.80 -1.13
N ASP A 224 -15.05 -3.84 -0.58
CA ASP A 224 -14.76 -3.86 0.85
C ASP A 224 -15.18 -5.17 1.57
N SER A 225 -15.65 -6.19 0.83
CA SER A 225 -15.90 -7.54 1.34
C SER A 225 -14.61 -8.35 1.46
N VAL A 226 -14.54 -9.23 2.46
CA VAL A 226 -13.43 -10.19 2.61
C VAL A 226 -13.82 -11.53 2.00
N VAL A 227 -12.90 -12.09 1.23
CA VAL A 227 -13.03 -13.40 0.60
C VAL A 227 -11.87 -14.30 0.99
N THR A 228 -12.11 -15.60 1.05
CA THR A 228 -11.04 -16.59 1.18
C THR A 228 -10.56 -16.99 -0.22
N VAL A 229 -9.25 -16.97 -0.41
CA VAL A 229 -8.58 -17.38 -1.64
C VAL A 229 -7.84 -18.70 -1.43
N ASP A 230 -8.03 -19.65 -2.35
CA ASP A 230 -7.16 -20.83 -2.54
C ASP A 230 -6.68 -20.81 -4.00
N VAL A 231 -5.43 -20.41 -4.21
CA VAL A 231 -4.80 -20.30 -5.53
C VAL A 231 -3.86 -21.46 -5.73
N LYS A 232 -4.06 -22.24 -6.79
CA LYS A 232 -3.08 -23.22 -7.24
C LYS A 232 -2.08 -22.56 -8.18
N LEU A 233 -0.83 -22.51 -7.76
CA LEU A 233 0.26 -21.99 -8.56
C LEU A 233 0.72 -23.03 -9.61
N PRO A 234 1.29 -22.60 -10.76
CA PRO A 234 1.80 -23.50 -11.80
C PRO A 234 2.87 -24.47 -11.33
N ASN A 235 3.65 -24.10 -10.31
CA ASN A 235 4.66 -24.95 -9.69
C ASN A 235 4.07 -26.04 -8.76
N GLY A 236 2.75 -26.17 -8.70
CA GLY A 236 2.03 -27.14 -7.88
C GLY A 236 1.79 -26.71 -6.43
N GLN A 237 2.39 -25.59 -5.99
CA GLN A 237 2.13 -25.03 -4.65
C GLN A 237 0.74 -24.39 -4.58
N ARG A 238 0.23 -24.24 -3.35
CA ARG A 238 -1.04 -23.54 -3.08
C ARG A 238 -0.79 -22.32 -2.22
N LEU A 239 -1.48 -21.22 -2.56
CA LEU A 239 -1.56 -20.04 -1.72
C LEU A 239 -2.98 -19.97 -1.15
N GLN A 240 -3.08 -20.16 0.17
CA GLN A 240 -4.35 -20.04 0.89
C GLN A 240 -4.30 -18.86 1.85
N GLY A 241 -5.33 -18.01 1.82
CA GLY A 241 -5.40 -16.85 2.71
C GLY A 241 -6.69 -16.05 2.56
N GLU A 242 -6.76 -14.94 3.27
CA GLU A 242 -7.86 -13.97 3.17
C GLU A 242 -7.44 -12.77 2.30
N ALA A 243 -8.39 -12.23 1.55
CA ALA A 243 -8.18 -11.06 0.69
C ALA A 243 -9.38 -10.10 0.75
N LEU A 244 -9.11 -8.81 0.65
CA LEU A 244 -10.11 -7.76 0.56
C LEU A 244 -10.42 -7.44 -0.91
N VAL A 245 -11.71 -7.33 -1.25
CA VAL A 245 -12.13 -6.79 -2.53
C VAL A 245 -11.90 -5.28 -2.57
N VAL A 246 -10.89 -4.84 -3.29
CA VAL A 246 -10.50 -3.41 -3.38
C VAL A 246 -11.04 -2.71 -4.61
N HIS A 247 -11.39 -3.46 -5.66
CA HIS A 247 -11.95 -2.91 -6.88
C HIS A 247 -12.84 -3.94 -7.57
N VAL A 248 -13.97 -3.50 -8.10
CA VAL A 248 -14.93 -4.32 -8.84
C VAL A 248 -15.10 -3.70 -10.23
N VAL A 249 -14.71 -4.42 -11.27
CA VAL A 249 -14.88 -4.01 -12.66
C VAL A 249 -16.11 -4.70 -13.22
N ASP A 250 -17.17 -3.92 -13.46
CA ASP A 250 -18.41 -4.42 -14.05
C ASP A 250 -18.38 -4.22 -15.57
N ALA A 251 -17.80 -5.21 -16.25
CA ALA A 251 -17.73 -5.23 -17.71
C ALA A 251 -18.08 -6.63 -18.22
N PRO A 252 -18.89 -6.75 -19.29
CA PRO A 252 -19.14 -8.03 -19.94
C PRO A 252 -17.81 -8.59 -20.46
N TYR A 253 -17.45 -9.81 -20.07
CA TYR A 253 -16.26 -10.56 -20.52
C TYR A 253 -14.88 -10.10 -20.01
N THR A 254 -14.66 -8.81 -19.78
CA THR A 254 -13.38 -8.30 -19.23
C THR A 254 -13.45 -7.94 -17.75
N GLY A 255 -14.67 -7.89 -17.20
CA GLY A 255 -14.91 -7.55 -15.81
C GLY A 255 -14.29 -8.53 -14.83
N GLY A 256 -14.12 -8.07 -13.61
CA GLY A 256 -13.48 -8.87 -12.58
C GLY A 256 -13.40 -8.18 -11.24
N VAL A 257 -12.57 -8.75 -10.38
CA VAL A 257 -12.41 -8.33 -9.00
C VAL A 257 -10.92 -8.17 -8.71
N GLY A 258 -10.53 -7.01 -8.20
CA GLY A 258 -9.22 -6.74 -7.65
C GLY A 258 -9.18 -7.14 -6.18
N LEU A 259 -8.27 -8.03 -5.82
CA LEU A 259 -8.09 -8.54 -4.47
C LEU A 259 -6.77 -8.03 -3.89
N ALA A 260 -6.80 -7.54 -2.65
CA ALA A 260 -5.61 -7.24 -1.86
C ALA A 260 -5.44 -8.30 -0.77
N PHE A 261 -4.27 -8.94 -0.69
CA PHE A 261 -4.05 -9.97 0.33
C PHE A 261 -3.96 -9.35 1.72
N LEU A 262 -4.68 -9.93 2.69
CA LEU A 262 -4.66 -9.49 4.09
C LEU A 262 -3.65 -10.27 4.94
N SER A 263 -3.10 -11.36 4.40
CA SER A 263 -2.28 -12.29 5.16
C SER A 263 -0.94 -11.70 5.61
N ASP A 264 -0.68 -11.77 6.91
CA ASP A 264 0.64 -11.60 7.55
C ASP A 264 1.36 -12.96 7.73
N ASP A 265 0.82 -14.07 7.18
CA ASP A 265 1.44 -15.39 7.28
C ASP A 265 2.79 -15.42 6.53
N ALA A 266 3.82 -15.83 7.25
CA ALA A 266 5.17 -16.00 6.74
C ALA A 266 5.25 -17.09 5.67
N THR A 267 4.50 -18.19 5.82
CA THR A 267 4.48 -19.28 4.84
C THR A 267 3.79 -18.83 3.55
N PHE A 268 2.63 -18.19 3.65
CA PHE A 268 1.98 -17.54 2.51
C PHE A 268 2.94 -16.57 1.79
N SER A 269 3.55 -15.67 2.55
CA SER A 269 4.46 -14.64 2.05
C SER A 269 5.67 -15.23 1.34
N ALA A 270 6.33 -16.24 1.94
CA ALA A 270 7.51 -16.89 1.36
C ALA A 270 7.18 -17.68 0.10
N THR A 271 6.02 -18.37 0.08
CA THR A 271 5.55 -19.12 -1.10
C THR A 271 5.27 -18.18 -2.27
N LEU A 272 4.59 -17.06 -2.02
CA LEU A 272 4.30 -16.05 -3.03
C LEU A 272 5.59 -15.40 -3.56
N ASP A 273 6.50 -15.00 -2.67
CA ASP A 273 7.77 -14.38 -3.07
C ASP A 273 8.62 -15.35 -3.90
N GLY A 274 8.71 -16.61 -3.49
CA GLY A 274 9.47 -17.64 -4.22
C GLY A 274 8.93 -17.88 -5.63
N TYR A 275 7.60 -17.92 -5.78
CA TYR A 275 6.98 -18.04 -7.10
C TYR A 275 7.18 -16.79 -7.96
N LEU A 276 7.05 -15.59 -7.40
CA LEU A 276 7.25 -14.37 -8.16
C LEU A 276 8.72 -14.20 -8.58
N ALA A 277 9.68 -14.65 -7.77
CA ALA A 277 11.08 -14.71 -8.14
C ALA A 277 11.34 -15.67 -9.32
N SER A 278 10.65 -16.82 -9.39
CA SER A 278 10.81 -17.75 -10.52
C SER A 278 10.29 -17.15 -11.84
N LEU A 279 9.22 -16.35 -11.80
CA LEU A 279 8.70 -15.66 -12.99
C LEU A 279 9.65 -14.57 -13.52
N VAL A 280 10.46 -13.96 -12.65
CA VAL A 280 11.49 -12.99 -13.06
C VAL A 280 12.67 -13.70 -13.74
N GLY A 281 13.04 -14.89 -13.22
CA GLY A 281 14.12 -15.71 -13.78
C GLY A 281 13.82 -16.34 -15.14
N GLU A 282 12.56 -16.67 -15.44
CA GLU A 282 12.14 -17.24 -16.74
C GLU A 282 12.12 -16.23 -17.90
N LYS A 283 12.27 -14.93 -17.62
CA LYS A 283 12.28 -13.87 -18.64
C LYS A 283 13.69 -13.44 -19.08
N ALA A 284 14.74 -14.17 -18.69
CA ALA A 284 16.13 -13.92 -19.07
C ALA A 284 16.59 -14.86 -20.19
#